data_AF-A0A956LG01-F1
#
_entry.id   AF-A0A956LG01-F1
#
_cell.length_a   1.000
_cell.length_b   1.000
_cell.length_c   1.000
_cell.angle_alpha   90.00
_cell.angle_beta   90.00
_cell.angle_gamma   90.00
#
_symmetry.space_group_name_H-M   'P 1'
#
loop_
_entity.id
_entity.type
_entity.pdbx_description
1 polymer ?
#
loop_
_entity_poly.entity_id
_entity_poly.type
_entity_poly.pdbx_seq_one_letter_code
_entity_poly.pdbx_strand_id
1 'polypeptide(L)'
;MPHRSAPPDASQRFRVPADPMARFIEIYAALEADRGFWEDPTALRFAAISMLTNRAPATAVAEGIRATAEELRHRVGWFSELRSPLRFILSAMLLQAEDTPAAFLAEVDRVEKLFRAARLRRGHAFEKVAIFVLRNARDLRPVEPEDIARFKAIYEQMKRYHWWLTGPDDFPACAMLVRRDGTPEEIGEGVERIYQALHEVGFTRGNPLQTAANLLYLTGIEARAVAERMRAIADYLVRIGINIHPSEYDEIS
;
A
#
# COMPACT_ATOMS: atom_id res chain seq x y z
N MET A 1 -26.45 17.49 23.43
CA MET A 1 -25.38 16.60 22.92
C MET A 1 -26.03 15.63 21.95
N PRO A 2 -25.89 15.79 20.63
CA PRO A 2 -26.51 14.86 19.69
C PRO A 2 -25.65 13.60 19.57
N HIS A 3 -26.37 12.47 19.48
CA HIS A 3 -25.85 11.11 19.39
C HIS A 3 -24.76 10.96 18.32
N ARG A 4 -23.58 10.49 18.72
CA ARG A 4 -22.58 9.90 17.82
C ARG A 4 -23.16 8.58 17.32
N SER A 5 -23.55 8.52 16.05
CA SER A 5 -23.70 7.24 15.35
C SER A 5 -22.36 6.50 15.44
N ALA A 6 -22.38 5.25 15.90
CA ALA A 6 -21.20 4.40 15.89
C ALA A 6 -20.67 4.29 14.44
N PRO A 7 -19.35 4.31 14.21
CA PRO A 7 -18.81 4.07 12.88
C PRO A 7 -19.26 2.68 12.39
N PRO A 8 -19.47 2.49 11.07
CA PRO A 8 -19.80 1.19 10.51
C PRO A 8 -18.74 0.17 10.93
N ASP A 9 -19.18 -1.02 11.35
CA ASP A 9 -18.29 -2.12 11.71
C ASP A 9 -17.31 -2.41 10.57
N ALA A 10 -16.01 -2.18 10.82
CA ALA A 10 -14.93 -2.39 9.86
C ALA A 10 -14.90 -3.85 9.32
N SER A 11 -15.46 -4.81 10.07
CA SER A 11 -15.58 -6.21 9.66
C SER A 11 -16.49 -6.41 8.42
N GLN A 12 -17.37 -5.45 8.11
CA GLN A 12 -18.25 -5.53 6.95
C GLN A 12 -17.58 -5.05 5.65
N ARG A 13 -16.57 -4.19 5.75
CA ARG A 13 -15.85 -3.62 4.59
C ARG A 13 -14.85 -4.57 3.95
N PHE A 14 -14.35 -5.55 4.70
CA PHE A 14 -13.28 -6.45 4.26
C PHE A 14 -13.75 -7.91 4.13
N ARG A 15 -14.88 -8.13 3.45
CA ARG A 15 -15.30 -9.50 3.08
C ARG A 15 -14.74 -9.86 1.72
N VAL A 16 -13.73 -10.71 1.73
CA VAL A 16 -13.19 -11.35 0.53
C VAL A 16 -14.32 -12.15 -0.13
N PRO A 17 -14.54 -12.01 -1.45
CA PRO A 17 -15.53 -12.83 -2.16
C PRO A 17 -15.20 -14.32 -2.05
N ALA A 18 -16.22 -15.18 -2.21
CA ALA A 18 -16.04 -16.62 -2.13
C ALA A 18 -15.07 -17.16 -3.18
N ASP A 19 -15.06 -16.54 -4.36
CA ASP A 19 -14.08 -16.78 -5.42
C ASP A 19 -13.35 -15.47 -5.78
N PRO A 20 -12.23 -15.15 -5.10
CA PRO A 20 -11.46 -13.96 -5.38
C PRO A 20 -10.77 -14.00 -6.73
N MET A 21 -10.46 -15.18 -7.27
CA MET A 21 -9.81 -15.30 -8.57
C MET A 21 -10.80 -14.98 -9.69
N ALA A 22 -12.00 -15.55 -9.67
CA ALA A 22 -13.04 -15.21 -10.63
C ALA A 22 -13.37 -13.71 -10.58
N ARG A 23 -13.49 -13.16 -9.37
CA ARG A 23 -13.75 -11.74 -9.20
C ARG A 23 -12.64 -10.85 -9.79
N PHE A 24 -11.38 -11.20 -9.55
CA PHE A 24 -10.23 -10.51 -10.16
C PHE A 24 -10.31 -10.56 -11.68
N ILE A 25 -10.54 -11.74 -12.27
CA ILE A 25 -10.62 -11.93 -13.72
C ILE A 25 -11.73 -11.06 -14.32
N GLU A 26 -12.91 -11.01 -13.71
CA GLU A 26 -14.03 -10.18 -14.19
C GLU A 26 -13.67 -8.69 -14.22
N ILE A 27 -13.11 -8.15 -13.13
CA ILE A 27 -12.73 -6.73 -13.03
C ILE A 27 -11.62 -6.43 -14.03
N TYR A 28 -10.59 -7.28 -14.09
CA TYR A 28 -9.46 -7.07 -14.99
C TYR A 28 -9.88 -7.15 -16.46
N ALA A 29 -10.75 -8.10 -16.82
CA ALA A 29 -11.30 -8.19 -18.17
C ALA A 29 -12.11 -6.95 -18.56
N ALA A 30 -12.91 -6.40 -17.63
CA ALA A 30 -13.65 -5.15 -17.85
C ALA A 30 -12.71 -3.95 -18.03
N LEU A 31 -11.60 -3.90 -17.29
CA LEU A 31 -10.57 -2.87 -17.49
C LEU A 31 -9.85 -3.05 -18.84
N GLU A 32 -9.51 -4.27 -19.24
CA GLU A 32 -8.81 -4.53 -20.51
C GLU A 32 -9.66 -4.21 -21.75
N ALA A 33 -10.99 -4.37 -21.67
CA ALA A 33 -11.91 -4.15 -22.79
C ALA A 33 -11.77 -2.76 -23.42
N ASP A 34 -11.55 -1.73 -22.59
CA ASP A 34 -11.38 -0.33 -23.02
C ASP A 34 -9.94 0.17 -22.85
N ARG A 35 -8.96 -0.75 -22.83
CA ARG A 35 -7.57 -0.38 -22.58
C ARG A 35 -6.99 0.47 -23.71
N GLY A 36 -6.51 1.65 -23.35
CA GLY A 36 -5.78 2.51 -24.28
C GLY A 36 -4.45 1.88 -24.71
N PHE A 37 -4.01 2.16 -25.95
CA PHE A 37 -2.77 1.59 -26.50
C PHE A 37 -1.52 1.83 -25.63
N TRP A 38 -1.49 2.95 -24.91
CA TRP A 38 -0.39 3.37 -24.03
C TRP A 38 -0.61 3.03 -22.55
N GLU A 39 -1.70 2.34 -22.20
CA GLU A 39 -1.98 1.94 -20.83
C GLU A 39 -1.23 0.65 -20.49
N ASP A 40 -0.54 0.67 -19.34
CA ASP A 40 0.23 -0.45 -18.81
C ASP A 40 -0.71 -1.53 -18.22
N PRO A 41 -0.73 -2.76 -18.77
CA PRO A 41 -1.54 -3.86 -18.25
C PRO A 41 -1.25 -4.18 -16.77
N THR A 42 -0.01 -3.98 -16.31
CA THR A 42 0.39 -4.26 -14.93
C THR A 42 -0.32 -3.34 -13.94
N ALA A 43 -0.41 -2.05 -14.25
CA ALA A 43 -1.15 -1.10 -13.42
C ALA A 43 -2.65 -1.43 -13.34
N LEU A 44 -3.24 -1.92 -14.42
CA LEU A 44 -4.64 -2.35 -14.43
C LEU A 44 -4.88 -3.63 -13.62
N ARG A 45 -3.91 -4.57 -13.60
CA ARG A 45 -3.97 -5.73 -12.70
C ARG A 45 -3.97 -5.30 -11.24
N PHE A 46 -3.08 -4.38 -10.86
CA PHE A 46 -3.04 -3.85 -9.49
C PHE A 46 -4.30 -3.06 -9.12
N ALA A 47 -4.87 -2.32 -10.07
CA ALA A 47 -6.17 -1.66 -9.90
C ALA A 47 -7.28 -2.70 -9.65
N ALA A 48 -7.31 -3.79 -10.41
CA ALA A 48 -8.29 -4.86 -10.22
C ALA A 48 -8.14 -5.56 -8.86
N ILE A 49 -6.91 -5.87 -8.43
CA ILE A 49 -6.63 -6.45 -7.10
C ILE A 49 -7.14 -5.54 -5.98
N SER A 50 -6.91 -4.22 -6.09
CA SER A 50 -7.38 -3.24 -5.11
C SER A 50 -8.91 -3.20 -4.95
N MET A 51 -9.67 -3.72 -5.92
CA MET A 51 -11.14 -3.72 -5.95
C MET A 51 -11.76 -5.08 -5.63
N LEU A 52 -10.99 -6.07 -5.19
CA LEU A 52 -11.46 -7.44 -4.94
C LEU A 52 -12.66 -7.51 -3.99
N THR A 53 -12.71 -6.64 -2.99
CA THR A 53 -13.79 -6.60 -1.98
C THR A 53 -14.95 -5.71 -2.42
N ASN A 54 -14.84 -5.00 -3.54
CA ASN A 54 -15.92 -4.19 -4.09
C ASN A 54 -17.02 -5.07 -4.68
N ARG A 55 -18.27 -4.79 -4.32
CA ARG A 55 -19.44 -5.59 -4.73
C ARG A 55 -20.19 -5.06 -5.94
N ALA A 56 -19.81 -3.90 -6.48
CA ALA A 56 -20.43 -3.40 -7.70
C ALA A 56 -20.13 -4.33 -8.90
N PRO A 57 -20.95 -4.35 -9.95
CA PRO A 57 -20.63 -5.07 -11.18
C PRO A 57 -19.24 -4.70 -11.71
N ALA A 58 -18.52 -5.67 -12.29
CA ALA A 58 -17.14 -5.45 -12.78
C ALA A 58 -17.03 -4.29 -13.79
N THR A 59 -18.03 -4.12 -14.66
CA THR A 59 -18.13 -2.99 -15.58
C THR A 59 -18.25 -1.66 -14.86
N ALA A 60 -19.11 -1.56 -13.84
CA ALA A 60 -19.26 -0.35 -13.03
C ALA A 60 -17.98 -0.02 -12.24
N VAL A 61 -17.26 -1.04 -11.75
CA VAL A 61 -15.94 -0.87 -11.13
C VAL A 61 -14.93 -0.30 -12.14
N ALA A 62 -14.84 -0.87 -13.34
CA ALA A 62 -13.93 -0.41 -14.38
C ALA A 62 -14.25 1.02 -14.83
N GLU A 63 -15.53 1.33 -15.08
CA GLU A 63 -16.02 2.68 -15.40
C GLU A 63 -15.66 3.69 -14.29
N GLY A 64 -15.89 3.31 -13.03
CA GLY A 64 -15.55 4.13 -11.87
C GLY A 64 -14.05 4.43 -11.80
N ILE A 65 -13.19 3.41 -11.93
CA ILE A 65 -11.74 3.59 -11.93
C ILE A 65 -11.33 4.56 -13.03
N ARG A 66 -11.85 4.38 -14.25
CA ARG A 66 -11.51 5.23 -15.40
C ARG A 66 -11.97 6.67 -15.20
N ALA A 67 -13.18 6.88 -14.69
CA ALA A 67 -13.70 8.21 -14.38
C ALA A 67 -12.84 8.91 -13.31
N THR A 68 -12.49 8.22 -12.23
CA THR A 68 -11.60 8.74 -11.18
C THR A 68 -10.20 9.05 -11.71
N ALA A 69 -9.66 8.19 -12.58
CA ALA A 69 -8.36 8.35 -13.22
C ALA A 69 -8.31 9.59 -14.13
N GLU A 70 -9.39 9.82 -14.87
CA GLU A 70 -9.52 10.96 -15.76
C GLU A 70 -9.69 12.27 -14.99
N GLU A 71 -10.44 12.25 -13.89
CA GLU A 71 -10.56 13.41 -13.01
C GLU A 71 -9.22 13.77 -12.36
N LEU A 72 -8.47 12.79 -11.85
CA LEU A 72 -7.12 13.02 -11.33
C LEU A 72 -6.22 13.65 -12.41
N ARG A 73 -6.25 13.11 -13.64
CA ARG A 73 -5.42 13.58 -14.76
C ARG A 73 -5.68 15.05 -15.09
N HIS A 74 -6.93 15.48 -15.10
CA HIS A 74 -7.31 16.87 -15.41
C HIS A 74 -6.92 17.86 -14.31
N ARG A 75 -6.88 17.42 -13.04
CA ARG A 75 -6.58 18.29 -11.89
C ARG A 75 -5.09 18.48 -11.62
N VAL A 76 -4.22 17.67 -12.24
CA VAL A 76 -2.78 17.70 -11.98
C VAL A 76 -1.98 18.28 -13.15
N GLY A 77 -0.88 18.96 -12.81
CA GLY A 77 0.05 19.52 -13.78
C GLY A 77 0.71 18.46 -14.68
N TRP A 78 1.30 18.92 -15.78
CA TRP A 78 1.86 18.07 -16.84
C TRP A 78 2.96 17.10 -16.40
N PHE A 79 3.71 17.47 -15.37
CA PHE A 79 4.82 16.69 -14.82
C PHE A 79 4.45 15.88 -13.58
N SER A 80 3.15 15.75 -13.26
CA SER A 80 2.72 14.99 -12.09
C SER A 80 2.86 13.49 -12.33
N GLU A 81 3.36 12.75 -11.35
CA GLU A 81 3.39 11.27 -11.35
C GLU A 81 2.00 10.66 -11.48
N LEU A 82 0.96 11.41 -11.12
CA LEU A 82 -0.45 11.03 -11.31
C LEU A 82 -0.88 11.07 -12.79
N ARG A 83 0.05 11.41 -13.70
CA ARG A 83 -0.10 11.20 -15.14
C ARG A 83 0.44 9.87 -15.65
N SER A 84 1.16 9.12 -14.82
CA SER A 84 1.70 7.80 -15.13
C SER A 84 0.66 6.68 -14.90
N PRO A 85 0.95 5.41 -15.24
CA PRO A 85 0.07 4.28 -14.94
C PRO A 85 -0.34 4.14 -13.48
N LEU A 86 0.46 4.67 -12.54
CA LEU A 86 0.12 4.74 -11.11
C LEU A 86 -1.26 5.36 -10.86
N ARG A 87 -1.73 6.25 -11.75
CA ARG A 87 -3.04 6.88 -11.62
C ARG A 87 -4.15 5.83 -11.48
N PHE A 88 -4.09 4.73 -12.22
CA PHE A 88 -5.15 3.71 -12.19
C PHE A 88 -5.19 2.97 -10.86
N ILE A 89 -4.02 2.70 -10.28
CA ILE A 89 -3.89 2.09 -8.96
C ILE A 89 -4.50 3.03 -7.91
N LEU A 90 -4.06 4.29 -7.89
CA LEU A 90 -4.60 5.28 -6.94
C LEU A 90 -6.10 5.54 -7.16
N SER A 91 -6.59 5.53 -8.39
CA SER A 91 -8.01 5.67 -8.69
C SER A 91 -8.84 4.51 -8.15
N ALA A 92 -8.37 3.27 -8.30
CA ALA A 92 -9.00 2.12 -7.67
C ALA A 92 -9.01 2.25 -6.15
N MET A 93 -7.88 2.66 -5.55
CA MET A 93 -7.80 2.86 -4.10
C MET A 93 -8.76 3.96 -3.60
N LEU A 94 -8.86 5.10 -4.31
CA LEU A 94 -9.81 6.17 -3.99
C LEU A 94 -11.25 5.70 -4.13
N LEU A 95 -11.58 5.00 -5.22
CA LEU A 95 -12.92 4.46 -5.44
C LEU A 95 -13.31 3.45 -4.35
N GLN A 96 -12.39 2.54 -3.99
CA GLN A 96 -12.58 1.57 -2.92
C GLN A 96 -12.79 2.23 -1.55
N ALA A 97 -12.10 3.33 -1.29
CA ALA A 97 -12.20 4.09 -0.05
C ALA A 97 -13.40 5.06 -0.03
N GLU A 98 -14.12 5.20 -1.14
CA GLU A 98 -15.17 6.22 -1.34
C GLU A 98 -14.63 7.66 -1.17
N ASP A 99 -13.38 7.89 -1.58
CA ASP A 99 -12.72 9.20 -1.57
C ASP A 99 -12.80 9.87 -2.95
N THR A 100 -12.62 11.19 -2.98
CA THR A 100 -12.68 11.97 -4.23
C THR A 100 -11.31 12.46 -4.65
N PRO A 101 -11.01 12.54 -5.96
CA PRO A 101 -9.78 13.14 -6.49
C PRO A 101 -9.52 14.55 -5.95
N ALA A 102 -10.56 15.39 -5.86
CA ALA A 102 -10.44 16.75 -5.37
C ALA A 102 -9.97 16.81 -3.90
N ALA A 103 -10.62 16.03 -3.02
CA ALA A 103 -10.27 16.01 -1.62
C ALA A 103 -8.87 15.41 -1.40
N PHE A 104 -8.53 14.35 -2.15
CA PHE A 104 -7.22 13.71 -2.09
C PHE A 104 -6.10 14.66 -2.50
N LEU A 105 -6.27 15.40 -3.60
CA LEU A 105 -5.26 16.35 -4.08
C LEU A 105 -5.09 17.54 -3.12
N ALA A 106 -6.19 18.06 -2.56
CA ALA A 106 -6.10 19.11 -1.54
C ALA A 106 -5.32 18.65 -0.30
N GLU A 107 -5.53 17.40 0.10
CA GLU A 107 -4.81 16.80 1.21
C GLU A 107 -3.34 16.54 0.89
N VAL A 108 -3.05 16.07 -0.31
CA VAL A 108 -1.69 15.93 -0.83
C VAL A 108 -0.93 17.25 -0.74
N ASP A 109 -1.48 18.34 -1.26
CA ASP A 109 -0.83 19.66 -1.22
C ASP A 109 -0.55 20.14 0.21
N ARG A 110 -1.42 19.79 1.16
CA ARG A 110 -1.25 20.13 2.57
C ARG A 110 -0.18 19.26 3.23
N VAL A 111 -0.22 17.95 3.04
CA VAL A 111 0.70 17.00 3.67
C VAL A 111 2.11 17.11 3.10
N GLU A 112 2.27 17.39 1.80
CA GLU A 112 3.60 17.63 1.23
C GLU A 112 4.31 18.80 1.91
N LYS A 113 3.59 19.87 2.25
CA LYS A 113 4.15 21.01 3.02
C LYS A 113 4.60 20.57 4.42
N LEU A 114 3.82 19.70 5.08
CA LEU A 114 4.21 19.13 6.37
C LEU A 114 5.45 18.23 6.25
N PHE A 115 5.52 17.39 5.22
CA PHE A 115 6.71 16.57 4.93
C PHE A 115 7.94 17.44 4.68
N ARG A 116 7.81 18.55 3.94
CA ARG A 116 8.90 19.52 3.74
C ARG A 116 9.32 20.16 5.07
N ALA A 117 8.37 20.60 5.89
CA ALA A 117 8.66 21.19 7.21
C ALA A 117 9.37 20.19 8.15
N ALA A 118 9.01 18.91 8.07
CA ALA A 118 9.65 17.81 8.79
C ALA A 118 11.00 17.36 8.18
N ARG A 119 11.45 17.97 7.07
CA ARG A 119 12.69 17.66 6.33
C ARG A 119 12.76 16.20 5.84
N LEU A 120 11.63 15.59 5.51
CA LEU A 120 11.61 14.30 4.82
C LEU A 120 12.15 14.45 3.40
N ARG A 121 12.64 13.38 2.77
CA ARG A 121 13.02 13.41 1.35
C ARG A 121 11.78 13.53 0.47
N ARG A 122 11.94 13.94 -0.80
CA ARG A 122 10.85 13.88 -1.78
C ARG A 122 10.71 12.45 -2.27
N GLY A 123 9.50 11.90 -2.19
CA GLY A 123 9.21 10.52 -2.60
C GLY A 123 8.42 10.38 -3.89
N HIS A 124 8.04 11.50 -4.54
CA HIS A 124 7.30 11.48 -5.81
C HIS A 124 6.05 10.59 -5.71
N ALA A 125 5.95 9.54 -6.51
CA ALA A 125 4.87 8.57 -6.49
C ALA A 125 4.63 7.96 -5.10
N PHE A 126 5.70 7.54 -4.42
CA PHE A 126 5.62 6.91 -3.10
C PHE A 126 5.08 7.85 -2.03
N GLU A 127 5.35 9.15 -2.16
CA GLU A 127 4.79 10.18 -1.28
C GLU A 127 3.27 10.29 -1.43
N LYS A 128 2.75 10.22 -2.66
CA LYS A 128 1.29 10.24 -2.89
C LYS A 128 0.61 8.99 -2.33
N VAL A 129 1.22 7.81 -2.50
CA VAL A 129 0.72 6.55 -1.93
C VAL A 129 0.74 6.61 -0.41
N ALA A 130 1.83 7.08 0.19
CA ALA A 130 1.92 7.24 1.65
C ALA A 130 0.86 8.19 2.20
N ILE A 131 0.60 9.32 1.52
CA ILE A 131 -0.45 10.27 1.91
C ILE A 131 -1.83 9.61 1.84
N PHE A 132 -2.12 8.84 0.77
CA PHE A 132 -3.36 8.08 0.68
C PHE A 132 -3.50 7.11 1.87
N VAL A 133 -2.44 6.34 2.17
CA VAL A 133 -2.46 5.37 3.28
C VAL A 133 -2.70 6.05 4.63
N LEU A 134 -1.98 7.14 4.92
CA LEU A 134 -2.17 7.91 6.16
C LEU A 134 -3.61 8.41 6.28
N ARG A 135 -4.13 9.01 5.21
CA ARG A 135 -5.49 9.56 5.16
C ARG A 135 -6.55 8.47 5.33
N ASN A 136 -6.39 7.34 4.63
CA ASN A 136 -7.31 6.21 4.70
C ASN A 136 -7.33 5.60 6.12
N ALA A 137 -6.18 5.50 6.78
CA ALA A 137 -6.09 5.02 8.15
C ALA A 137 -6.74 5.96 9.19
N ARG A 138 -7.19 7.14 8.77
CA ARG A 138 -7.90 8.14 9.59
C ARG A 138 -9.37 8.28 9.17
N ASP A 139 -9.92 7.33 8.43
CA ASP A 139 -11.28 7.39 7.87
C ASP A 139 -11.48 8.65 7.00
N LEU A 140 -10.53 8.91 6.11
CA LEU A 140 -10.50 10.05 5.17
C LEU A 140 -10.43 11.45 5.79
N ARG A 141 -10.32 11.54 7.11
CA ARG A 141 -9.99 12.80 7.80
C ARG A 141 -8.61 13.30 7.37
N PRO A 142 -8.31 14.61 7.51
CA PRO A 142 -6.96 15.14 7.26
C PRO A 142 -5.92 14.34 8.04
N VAL A 143 -4.64 14.39 7.67
CA VAL A 143 -3.46 13.86 8.37
C VAL A 143 -2.91 14.92 9.34
N GLU A 144 -2.66 14.57 10.59
CA GLU A 144 -2.24 15.56 11.58
C GLU A 144 -0.71 15.64 11.62
N PRO A 145 -0.14 16.77 12.09
CA PRO A 145 1.29 16.88 12.35
C PRO A 145 1.87 15.72 13.20
N GLU A 146 1.10 15.16 14.14
CA GLU A 146 1.56 14.02 14.95
C GLU A 146 1.78 12.75 14.13
N ASP A 147 0.96 12.52 13.08
CA ASP A 147 1.17 11.39 12.16
C ASP A 147 2.49 11.57 11.41
N ILE A 148 2.80 12.80 10.99
CA ILE A 148 4.04 13.13 10.26
C ILE A 148 5.26 12.95 11.16
N ALA A 149 5.14 13.38 12.43
CA ALA A 149 6.20 13.21 13.42
C ALA A 149 6.46 11.72 13.68
N ARG A 150 5.40 10.93 13.86
CA ARG A 150 5.50 9.48 14.06
C ARG A 150 6.02 8.75 12.82
N PHE A 151 5.54 9.11 11.64
CA PHE A 151 6.03 8.63 10.35
C PHE A 151 7.55 8.83 10.24
N LYS A 152 8.00 10.06 10.52
CA LYS A 152 9.43 10.39 10.46
C LYS A 152 10.23 9.58 11.48
N ALA A 153 9.72 9.41 12.70
CA ALA A 153 10.41 8.62 13.71
C ALA A 153 10.58 7.15 13.27
N ILE A 154 9.52 6.54 12.71
CA ILE A 154 9.57 5.17 12.16
C ILE A 154 10.58 5.09 11.00
N TYR A 155 10.55 6.07 10.08
CA TYR A 155 11.49 6.13 8.96
C TYR A 155 12.96 6.22 9.41
N GLU A 156 13.25 6.98 10.47
CA GLU A 156 14.61 7.02 11.04
C GLU A 156 15.00 5.72 11.73
N GLN A 157 14.05 4.98 12.32
CA GLN A 157 14.34 3.64 12.88
C GLN A 157 14.66 2.63 11.77
N MET A 158 13.96 2.67 10.63
CA MET A 158 14.33 1.85 9.47
C MET A 158 15.75 2.18 8.98
N LYS A 159 16.07 3.48 8.85
CA LYS A 159 17.42 3.92 8.48
C LYS A 159 18.50 3.52 9.49
N ARG A 160 18.16 3.40 10.77
CA ARG A 160 19.09 2.95 11.82
C ARG A 160 19.57 1.51 11.55
N TYR A 161 18.67 0.62 11.14
CA TYR A 161 19.00 -0.78 10.84
C TYR A 161 19.54 -0.97 9.42
N HIS A 162 18.98 -0.24 8.44
CA HIS A 162 19.24 -0.48 7.02
C HIS A 162 19.46 0.83 6.25
N TRP A 163 20.43 1.64 6.69
CA TRP A 163 20.71 2.96 6.10
C TRP A 163 20.85 2.96 4.56
N TRP A 164 21.51 1.95 4.00
CA TRP A 164 21.79 1.85 2.57
C TRP A 164 20.60 1.38 1.73
N LEU A 165 19.63 0.73 2.38
CA LEU A 165 18.44 0.20 1.72
C LEU A 165 17.25 1.15 1.87
N THR A 166 17.23 1.96 2.94
CA THR A 166 16.06 2.76 3.27
C THR A 166 15.98 4.05 2.45
N GLY A 167 14.93 4.19 1.66
CA GLY A 167 14.70 5.27 0.71
C GLY A 167 13.25 5.76 0.69
N PRO A 168 12.89 6.66 -0.24
CA PRO A 168 11.50 7.11 -0.37
C PRO A 168 10.52 6.00 -0.80
N ASP A 169 11.02 4.91 -1.36
CA ASP A 169 10.29 3.67 -1.65
C ASP A 169 9.70 3.01 -0.39
N ASP A 170 10.26 3.27 0.79
CA ASP A 170 9.72 2.80 2.07
C ASP A 170 8.57 3.68 2.62
N PHE A 171 8.23 4.80 1.98
CA PHE A 171 7.21 5.72 2.49
C PHE A 171 5.83 5.04 2.68
N PRO A 172 5.33 4.21 1.74
CA PRO A 172 4.08 3.49 1.95
C PRO A 172 4.12 2.55 3.16
N ALA A 173 5.23 1.82 3.35
CA ALA A 173 5.41 0.94 4.51
C ALA A 173 5.42 1.76 5.81
N CYS A 174 6.16 2.86 5.86
CA CYS A 174 6.15 3.78 7.00
C CYS A 174 4.74 4.28 7.32
N ALA A 175 3.96 4.67 6.29
CA ALA A 175 2.59 5.13 6.46
C ALA A 175 1.67 4.05 7.05
N MET A 176 1.80 2.80 6.60
CA MET A 176 1.05 1.66 7.17
C MET A 176 1.39 1.42 8.64
N LEU A 177 2.65 1.65 9.03
CA LEU A 177 3.14 1.44 10.40
C LEU A 177 2.76 2.57 11.37
N VAL A 178 2.39 3.77 10.90
CA VAL A 178 2.04 4.90 11.77
C VAL A 178 0.92 4.56 12.76
N ARG A 179 -0.04 3.72 12.36
CA ARG A 179 -1.18 3.34 13.20
C ARG A 179 -0.96 2.07 14.03
N ARG A 180 0.21 1.43 13.91
CA ARG A 180 0.55 0.29 14.78
C ARG A 180 0.80 0.77 16.19
N ASP A 181 0.38 -0.03 17.16
CA ASP A 181 0.69 0.20 18.56
C ASP A 181 2.20 0.05 18.81
N GLY A 182 2.67 0.68 19.90
CA GLY A 182 4.08 0.70 20.30
C GLY A 182 4.82 1.99 19.94
N THR A 183 6.03 2.13 20.45
CA THR A 183 6.93 3.23 20.10
C THR A 183 7.55 3.01 18.72
N PRO A 184 8.03 4.07 18.03
CA PRO A 184 8.80 3.90 16.80
C PRO A 184 9.99 2.94 16.97
N GLU A 185 10.65 2.96 18.12
CA GLU A 185 11.75 2.07 18.50
C GLU A 185 11.29 0.60 18.52
N GLU A 186 10.18 0.31 19.22
CA GLU A 186 9.61 -1.04 19.30
C GLU A 186 9.19 -1.56 17.92
N ILE A 187 8.64 -0.68 17.06
CA ILE A 187 8.31 -1.02 15.68
C ILE A 187 9.57 -1.36 14.88
N GLY A 188 10.60 -0.52 14.97
CA GLY A 188 11.88 -0.75 14.28
C GLY A 188 12.54 -2.06 14.72
N GLU A 189 12.60 -2.32 16.03
CA GLU A 189 13.09 -3.58 16.58
C GLU A 189 12.25 -4.79 16.16
N GLY A 190 10.93 -4.63 16.07
CA GLY A 190 10.03 -5.66 15.59
C GLY A 190 10.25 -6.04 14.13
N VAL A 191 10.39 -5.04 13.25
CA VAL A 191 10.74 -5.24 11.83
C VAL A 191 12.11 -5.90 11.70
N GLU A 192 13.12 -5.43 12.44
CA GLU A 192 14.47 -6.01 12.40
C GLU A 192 14.46 -7.49 12.84
N ARG A 193 13.69 -7.83 13.88
CA ARG A 193 13.54 -9.25 14.29
C ARG A 193 12.96 -10.11 13.19
N ILE A 194 11.96 -9.62 12.45
CA ILE A 194 11.40 -10.35 11.30
C ILE A 194 12.45 -10.46 10.20
N TYR A 195 13.16 -9.39 9.87
CA TYR A 195 14.22 -9.40 8.87
C TYR A 195 15.29 -10.46 9.16
N GLN A 196 15.76 -10.54 10.42
CA GLN A 196 16.73 -11.56 10.82
C GLN A 196 16.13 -12.97 10.78
N ALA A 197 14.90 -13.16 11.28
CA ALA A 197 14.23 -14.46 11.21
C ALA A 197 14.05 -14.96 9.77
N LEU A 198 13.71 -14.07 8.83
CA LEU A 198 13.63 -14.41 7.41
C LEU A 198 14.99 -14.85 6.86
N HIS A 199 16.05 -14.12 7.22
CA HIS A 199 17.39 -14.50 6.79
C HIS A 199 17.82 -15.87 7.35
N GLU A 200 17.49 -16.16 8.61
CA GLU A 200 17.79 -17.42 9.27
C GLU A 200 17.09 -18.62 8.60
N VAL A 201 15.89 -18.43 8.05
CA VAL A 201 15.17 -19.48 7.28
C VAL A 201 15.55 -19.52 5.79
N GLY A 202 16.62 -18.82 5.40
CA GLY A 202 17.28 -18.98 4.11
C GLY A 202 16.92 -17.93 3.05
N PHE A 203 16.25 -16.83 3.40
CA PHE A 203 16.02 -15.72 2.48
C PHE A 203 17.28 -14.83 2.37
N THR A 204 17.53 -14.32 1.16
CA THR A 204 18.72 -13.50 0.87
C THR A 204 18.53 -12.06 1.36
N ARG A 205 19.56 -11.50 2.01
CA ARG A 205 19.56 -10.11 2.48
C ARG A 205 19.45 -9.10 1.33
N GLY A 206 18.77 -7.99 1.58
CA GLY A 206 18.65 -6.88 0.62
C GLY A 206 17.36 -6.10 0.78
N ASN A 207 17.13 -5.13 -0.11
CA ASN A 207 15.95 -4.27 -0.09
C ASN A 207 14.63 -5.07 -0.09
N PRO A 208 14.46 -6.12 -0.94
CA PRO A 208 13.21 -6.87 -0.95
C PRO A 208 12.93 -7.61 0.38
N LEU A 209 13.98 -8.07 1.07
CA LEU A 209 13.83 -8.71 2.38
C LEU A 209 13.37 -7.71 3.45
N GLN A 210 13.86 -6.47 3.39
CA GLN A 210 13.40 -5.39 4.25
C GLN A 210 11.93 -5.04 3.96
N THR A 211 11.55 -4.93 2.69
CA THR A 211 10.14 -4.70 2.29
C THR A 211 9.24 -5.81 2.82
N ALA A 212 9.62 -7.08 2.63
CA ALA A 212 8.91 -8.22 3.19
C ALA A 212 8.76 -8.13 4.72
N ALA A 213 9.84 -7.83 5.44
CA ALA A 213 9.80 -7.68 6.90
C ALA A 213 8.84 -6.59 7.36
N ASN A 214 8.81 -5.44 6.67
CA ASN A 214 7.87 -4.36 6.94
C ASN A 214 6.41 -4.80 6.77
N LEU A 215 6.10 -5.51 5.69
CA LEU A 215 4.76 -6.02 5.41
C LEU A 215 4.34 -7.10 6.42
N LEU A 216 5.24 -8.05 6.71
CA LEU A 216 4.98 -9.13 7.66
C LEU A 216 4.76 -8.62 9.09
N TYR A 217 5.38 -7.49 9.47
CA TYR A 217 5.09 -6.86 10.76
C TYR A 217 3.63 -6.41 10.89
N LEU A 218 2.93 -6.14 9.78
CA LEU A 218 1.50 -5.80 9.77
C LEU A 218 0.59 -6.99 10.11
N THR A 219 1.10 -8.21 10.07
CA THR A 219 0.35 -9.40 10.49
C THR A 219 0.20 -9.49 12.01
N GLY A 220 1.14 -8.91 12.76
CA GLY A 220 1.21 -9.05 14.23
C GLY A 220 1.61 -10.46 14.69
N ILE A 221 2.01 -11.33 13.77
CA ILE A 221 2.54 -12.66 14.07
C ILE A 221 3.97 -12.52 14.59
N GLU A 222 4.35 -13.39 15.53
CA GLU A 222 5.71 -13.46 16.05
C GLU A 222 6.74 -13.73 14.93
N ALA A 223 7.93 -13.14 15.04
CA ALA A 223 8.92 -13.06 13.98
C ALA A 223 9.36 -14.44 13.44
N ARG A 224 9.64 -15.40 14.31
CA ARG A 224 10.01 -16.75 13.88
C ARG A 224 8.82 -17.45 13.22
N ALA A 225 7.64 -17.36 13.83
CA ALA A 225 6.44 -18.00 13.29
C ALA A 225 6.06 -17.46 11.90
N VAL A 226 6.22 -16.15 11.65
CA VAL A 226 5.91 -15.55 10.34
C VAL A 226 6.96 -15.93 9.30
N ALA A 227 8.24 -15.98 9.67
CA ALA A 227 9.33 -16.41 8.79
C ALA A 227 9.17 -17.89 8.36
N GLU A 228 8.84 -18.78 9.30
CA GLU A 228 8.58 -20.20 9.02
C GLU A 228 7.38 -20.39 8.08
N ARG A 229 6.33 -19.57 8.21
CA ARG A 229 5.17 -19.59 7.29
C ARG A 229 5.57 -19.16 5.89
N MET A 230 6.30 -18.05 5.76
CA MET A 230 6.76 -17.57 4.45
C MET A 230 7.69 -18.60 3.78
N ARG A 231 8.59 -19.22 4.54
CA ARG A 231 9.44 -20.32 4.05
C ARG A 231 8.61 -21.50 3.56
N ALA A 232 7.57 -21.91 4.30
CA ALA A 232 6.70 -22.99 3.89
C ALA A 232 5.94 -22.70 2.58
N ILE A 233 5.52 -21.44 2.38
CA ILE A 233 4.93 -20.98 1.11
C ILE A 233 5.96 -21.07 -0.02
N ALA A 234 7.16 -20.53 0.18
CA ALA A 234 8.23 -20.60 -0.81
C ALA A 234 8.61 -22.05 -1.17
N ASP A 235 8.71 -22.95 -0.19
CA ASP A 235 8.95 -24.38 -0.42
C ASP A 235 7.83 -25.05 -1.19
N TYR A 236 6.58 -24.67 -0.92
CA TYR A 236 5.45 -25.16 -1.69
C TYR A 236 5.53 -24.72 -3.16
N LEU A 237 5.80 -23.44 -3.41
CA LEU A 237 5.94 -22.89 -4.77
C LEU A 237 7.06 -23.59 -5.54
N VAL A 238 8.24 -23.76 -4.92
CA VAL A 238 9.36 -24.46 -5.54
C VAL A 238 9.00 -25.92 -5.87
N ARG A 239 8.29 -26.61 -4.97
CA ARG A 239 7.83 -28.00 -5.20
C ARG A 239 6.87 -28.13 -6.39
N ILE A 240 6.07 -27.10 -6.68
CA ILE A 240 5.19 -27.08 -7.85
C ILE A 240 5.86 -26.45 -9.10
N GLY A 241 7.17 -26.21 -9.05
CA GLY A 241 7.97 -25.72 -10.17
C GLY A 241 8.06 -24.20 -10.32
N ILE A 242 7.63 -23.44 -9.30
CA ILE A 242 7.69 -21.97 -9.27
C ILE A 242 8.87 -21.55 -8.38
N ASN A 243 9.93 -21.02 -8.99
CA ASN A 243 11.06 -20.47 -8.25
C ASN A 243 10.73 -19.06 -7.75
N ILE A 244 11.23 -18.71 -6.56
CA ILE A 244 11.05 -17.38 -5.98
C ILE A 244 12.39 -16.65 -5.99
N HIS A 245 12.45 -15.56 -6.73
CA HIS A 245 13.58 -14.65 -6.77
C HIS A 245 13.53 -13.64 -5.62
N PRO A 246 14.68 -13.08 -5.19
CA PRO A 246 14.69 -12.04 -4.15
C PRO A 246 13.76 -10.86 -4.44
N SER A 247 13.61 -10.47 -5.70
CA SER A 247 12.71 -9.39 -6.12
C SER A 247 11.22 -9.69 -5.91
N GLU A 248 10.83 -10.92 -5.57
CA GLU A 248 9.44 -11.38 -5.44
C GLU A 248 9.08 -11.70 -3.98
N TYR A 249 9.94 -11.36 -3.02
CA TYR A 249 9.70 -11.67 -1.61
C TYR A 249 8.45 -10.98 -1.06
N ASP A 250 8.18 -9.75 -1.48
CA ASP A 250 6.99 -8.99 -1.12
C ASP A 250 5.70 -9.61 -1.67
N GLU A 251 5.76 -10.34 -2.79
CA GLU A 251 4.58 -11.00 -3.38
C GLU A 251 4.05 -12.18 -2.54
N ILE A 252 4.90 -12.77 -1.70
CA ILE A 252 4.57 -13.91 -0.84
C ILE A 252 4.61 -13.55 0.66
N SER A 253 4.70 -12.25 0.98
CA SER A 253 4.69 -11.69 2.34
C SER A 253 3.27 -11.42 2.81
#